data_AF-A0A8S3IIA8-F1
#
_entry.id   AF-A0A8S3IIA8-F1
#
_cell.length_a   1.000
_cell.length_b   1.000
_cell.length_c   1.000
_cell.angle_alpha   90.00
_cell.angle_beta   90.00
_cell.angle_gamma   90.00
#
_symmetry.space_group_name_H-M   'P 1'
#
loop_
_entity.id
_entity.type
_entity.pdbx_description
1 polymer ?
#
loop_
_entity_poly.entity_id
_entity_poly.type
_entity_poly.pdbx_seq_one_letter_code
_entity_poly.pdbx_strand_id
1 'polypeptide(L)'
;MNSSSHQFLPIPTDENLFSPPTILRRGSSKISLQTNGFDEETEIGSPLSHHMSLKRLHNPWQARIYNFLERPCGVSCFLYHFSVFVAVIGCLVYSSILTVYVEQSYSILFWIEFVLFILFSIEYIVRVWSSGCRSKYRGRQGRLLFMRKVMCIVDLCVIIGYTILLCMGLTHTQFNIQLVRYVRILQILRFLHVDRRLTSWRLLGSVVYDHRYELIATLYFCFIFLIVVAYLIWLVEKDESKPPGEDMFHSFADTLWWAIVTMATIGYGDKCP
;
A
#
# COMPACT_ATOMS: atom_id res chain seq x y z
N MET A 1 -55.46 9.08 50.40
CA MET A 1 -54.68 9.11 51.66
C MET A 1 -53.91 7.80 51.77
N ASN A 2 -52.62 7.91 52.14
CA ASN A 2 -51.58 6.86 52.31
C ASN A 2 -51.17 6.16 51.00
N SER A 3 -50.09 6.55 50.31
CA SER A 3 -48.66 6.69 50.69
C SER A 3 -48.05 5.39 51.21
N SER A 4 -47.53 4.58 50.28
CA SER A 4 -46.74 3.38 50.54
C SER A 4 -45.32 3.62 50.06
N SER A 5 -44.43 3.91 51.00
CA SER A 5 -43.01 4.14 50.82
C SER A 5 -42.28 2.84 50.47
N HIS A 6 -41.73 2.75 49.26
CA HIS A 6 -40.80 1.69 48.87
C HIS A 6 -39.44 1.91 49.55
N GLN A 7 -39.09 1.02 50.48
CA GLN A 7 -37.75 0.91 51.06
C GLN A 7 -36.77 0.35 50.03
N PHE A 8 -35.74 1.13 49.72
CA PHE A 8 -34.58 0.70 48.96
C PHE A 8 -33.66 -0.15 49.84
N LEU A 9 -33.41 -1.40 49.42
CA LEU A 9 -32.34 -2.25 49.96
C LEU A 9 -31.00 -1.84 49.31
N PRO A 10 -29.92 -1.65 50.08
CA PRO A 10 -28.60 -1.36 49.51
C PRO A 10 -27.96 -2.64 48.94
N ILE A 11 -27.42 -2.52 47.73
CA ILE A 11 -26.63 -3.54 47.03
C ILE A 11 -25.24 -3.58 47.69
N PRO A 12 -24.67 -4.77 48.02
CA PRO A 12 -23.34 -4.86 48.59
C PRO A 12 -22.27 -4.47 47.56
N THR A 13 -21.40 -3.54 47.94
CA THR A 13 -20.23 -3.10 47.18
C THR A 13 -19.09 -4.10 47.37
N ASP A 14 -18.82 -4.94 46.37
CA ASP A 14 -17.60 -5.77 46.32
C ASP A 14 -16.38 -4.89 46.03
N GLU A 15 -15.76 -4.37 47.09
CA GLU A 15 -14.60 -3.48 47.07
C GLU A 15 -13.24 -4.20 46.89
N ASN A 16 -13.18 -5.31 46.15
CA ASN A 16 -11.94 -6.11 46.04
C ASN A 16 -11.50 -6.49 44.61
N LEU A 17 -11.90 -5.74 43.58
CA LEU A 17 -11.52 -6.04 42.17
C LEU A 17 -10.53 -5.05 41.53
N PHE A 18 -9.78 -4.26 42.32
CA PHE A 18 -8.70 -3.41 41.79
C PHE A 18 -7.49 -3.37 42.73
N SER A 19 -6.69 -4.43 42.71
CA SER A 19 -5.30 -4.40 43.20
C SER A 19 -4.33 -4.55 42.01
N PRO A 20 -3.33 -3.67 41.84
CA PRO A 20 -2.37 -3.76 40.73
C PRO A 20 -1.39 -4.93 40.95
N PRO A 21 -0.84 -5.53 39.87
CA PRO A 21 0.05 -6.68 40.01
C PRO A 21 1.37 -6.28 40.67
N THR A 22 1.71 -6.99 41.75
CA THR A 22 2.96 -6.87 42.49
C THR A 22 4.12 -7.42 41.66
N ILE A 23 5.12 -6.58 41.39
CA ILE A 23 6.37 -6.96 40.73
C ILE A 23 7.20 -7.82 41.69
N LEU A 24 7.14 -9.14 41.51
CA LEU A 24 8.05 -10.07 42.19
C LEU A 24 9.42 -10.10 41.48
N ARG A 25 10.37 -9.38 42.08
CA ARG A 25 11.80 -9.43 41.80
C ARG A 25 12.36 -10.78 42.25
N ARG A 26 12.45 -11.77 41.35
CA ARG A 26 13.06 -13.07 41.66
C ARG A 26 14.57 -13.03 41.41
N GLY A 27 15.31 -13.13 42.50
CA GLY A 27 16.77 -13.11 42.55
C GLY A 27 17.45 -14.36 41.99
N SER A 28 18.74 -14.18 41.72
CA SER A 28 19.72 -15.21 41.37
C SER A 28 19.67 -16.43 42.29
N SER A 29 19.58 -17.61 41.70
CA SER A 29 20.01 -18.86 42.34
C SER A 29 21.10 -19.49 41.48
N LYS A 30 22.34 -19.41 41.98
CA LYS A 30 23.43 -20.32 41.61
C LYS A 30 22.99 -21.73 41.98
N ILE A 31 23.01 -22.67 41.03
CA ILE A 31 23.06 -24.11 41.33
C ILE A 31 24.15 -24.70 40.45
N SER A 32 25.24 -25.05 41.12
CA SER A 32 26.33 -25.89 40.63
C SER A 32 25.82 -27.31 40.38
N LEU A 33 26.11 -27.85 39.19
CA LEU A 33 26.16 -29.29 38.98
C LEU A 33 27.56 -29.69 38.51
N GLN A 34 28.00 -30.75 39.15
CA GLN A 34 29.35 -31.21 39.32
C GLN A 34 29.77 -32.14 38.19
N THR A 35 31.06 -32.07 37.93
CA THR A 35 31.93 -32.84 37.04
C THR A 35 31.71 -34.35 36.99
N ASN A 36 31.82 -34.90 35.79
CA ASN A 36 32.38 -36.20 35.37
C ASN A 36 32.49 -36.08 33.83
N GLY A 37 33.59 -36.27 33.10
CA GLY A 37 34.86 -36.96 33.26
C GLY A 37 35.17 -37.55 31.87
N PHE A 38 36.45 -37.51 31.45
CA PHE A 38 37.07 -38.16 30.27
C PHE A 38 37.03 -37.45 28.90
N ASP A 39 38.21 -36.89 28.55
CA ASP A 39 39.06 -37.08 27.35
C ASP A 39 38.37 -37.03 25.97
N GLU A 40 38.87 -36.37 24.91
CA GLU A 40 40.23 -36.12 24.45
C GLU A 40 40.16 -35.11 23.28
N GLU A 41 41.28 -34.49 22.94
CA GLU A 41 41.52 -33.37 22.02
C GLU A 41 40.77 -33.36 20.67
N THR A 42 40.20 -32.21 20.28
CA THR A 42 40.39 -31.68 18.91
C THR A 42 40.08 -30.18 18.81
N GLU A 43 41.11 -29.42 18.44
CA GLU A 43 41.10 -28.09 17.83
C GLU A 43 40.48 -26.91 18.59
N ILE A 44 41.36 -26.22 19.31
CA ILE A 44 41.23 -24.81 19.70
C ILE A 44 41.27 -23.95 18.42
N GLY A 45 40.13 -23.85 17.74
CA GLY A 45 39.83 -22.81 16.78
C GLY A 45 39.43 -21.53 17.53
N SER A 46 40.35 -20.59 17.65
CA SER A 46 40.17 -19.31 18.35
C SER A 46 38.81 -18.61 18.08
N PRO A 47 38.11 -18.08 19.11
CA PRO A 47 36.89 -17.28 18.92
C PRO A 47 37.17 -15.91 18.27
N LEU A 48 38.45 -15.56 18.06
CA LEU A 48 38.86 -14.31 17.43
C LEU A 48 38.72 -14.32 15.89
N SER A 49 38.69 -15.47 15.23
CA SER A 49 38.57 -15.51 13.75
C SER A 49 37.18 -15.10 13.28
N HIS A 50 36.15 -15.48 14.03
CA HIS A 50 34.75 -15.19 13.69
C HIS A 50 34.39 -13.73 13.95
N HIS A 51 34.95 -13.12 15.00
CA HIS A 51 34.71 -11.72 15.32
C HIS A 51 35.52 -10.73 14.45
N MET A 52 36.65 -11.17 13.90
CA MET A 52 37.49 -10.36 13.00
C MET A 52 37.03 -10.40 11.54
N SER A 53 36.28 -11.45 11.13
CA SER A 53 35.62 -11.58 9.82
C SER A 53 34.38 -10.69 9.68
N LEU A 54 33.62 -10.49 10.76
CA LEU A 54 32.38 -9.70 10.75
C LEU A 54 32.60 -8.18 10.66
N LYS A 55 33.77 -7.67 11.08
CA LYS A 55 34.11 -6.24 10.99
C LYS A 55 34.66 -5.79 9.64
N ARG A 56 35.08 -6.72 8.76
CA ARG A 56 35.90 -6.39 7.58
C ARG A 56 35.13 -6.25 6.26
N LEU A 57 33.82 -6.45 6.22
CA LEU A 57 33.06 -6.60 4.96
C LEU A 57 31.76 -5.79 4.87
N HIS A 58 31.68 -4.65 5.55
CA HIS A 58 30.54 -3.73 5.40
C HIS A 58 31.02 -2.41 4.82
N ASN A 59 30.93 -2.28 3.49
CA ASN A 59 31.29 -1.03 2.80
C ASN A 59 30.44 0.12 3.39
N PRO A 60 31.05 1.11 4.08
CA PRO A 60 30.30 2.13 4.81
C PRO A 60 29.44 2.98 3.85
N TRP A 61 29.92 3.15 2.61
CA TRP A 61 29.20 3.81 1.53
C TRP A 61 27.93 3.07 1.11
N GLN A 62 28.00 1.74 1.00
CA GLN A 62 26.86 0.92 0.63
C GLN A 62 25.76 0.98 1.70
N ALA A 63 26.15 0.98 2.97
CA ALA A 63 25.24 1.12 4.11
C ALA A 63 24.62 2.52 4.19
N ARG A 64 25.41 3.57 3.96
CA ARG A 64 24.92 4.97 3.91
C ARG A 64 23.88 5.15 2.80
N ILE A 65 24.17 4.67 1.59
CA ILE A 65 23.25 4.74 0.45
C ILE A 65 21.99 3.92 0.72
N TYR A 66 22.13 2.71 1.29
CA TYR A 66 20.98 1.89 1.65
C TYR A 66 20.09 2.55 2.70
N ASN A 67 20.69 3.17 3.73
CA ASN A 67 19.94 3.89 4.74
C ASN A 67 19.28 5.14 4.15
N PHE A 68 19.98 5.92 3.33
CA PHE A 68 19.42 7.07 2.64
C PHE A 68 18.24 6.65 1.76
N LEU A 69 18.41 5.64 0.90
CA LEU A 69 17.36 5.22 0.02
C LEU A 69 16.23 4.52 0.78
N GLU A 70 16.45 3.51 1.62
CA GLU A 70 15.36 2.68 2.19
C GLU A 70 14.77 3.23 3.49
N ARG A 71 15.58 3.95 4.30
CA ARG A 71 15.22 4.43 5.64
C ARG A 71 15.48 5.94 5.74
N PRO A 72 14.65 6.76 5.10
CA PRO A 72 14.83 8.21 5.11
C PRO A 72 14.71 8.76 6.54
N CYS A 73 15.86 9.07 7.12
CA CYS A 73 16.00 9.78 8.38
C CYS A 73 16.64 11.14 8.08
N GLY A 74 16.03 12.21 8.58
CA GLY A 74 16.53 13.57 8.41
C GLY A 74 15.97 14.32 7.19
N VAL A 75 16.23 15.63 7.18
CA VAL A 75 15.60 16.59 6.25
C VAL A 75 16.07 16.40 4.81
N SER A 76 17.37 16.17 4.57
CA SER A 76 17.90 16.01 3.21
C SER A 76 17.31 14.81 2.48
N CYS A 77 17.04 13.72 3.22
CA CYS A 77 16.44 12.53 2.64
C CYS A 77 14.94 12.72 2.37
N PHE A 78 14.24 13.41 3.28
CA PHE A 78 12.87 13.84 3.04
C PHE A 78 12.77 14.72 1.79
N LEU A 79 13.66 15.72 1.64
CA LEU A 79 13.72 16.59 0.47
C LEU A 79 13.95 15.82 -0.83
N TYR A 80 14.83 14.81 -0.84
CA TYR A 80 15.02 13.95 -2.01
C TYR A 80 13.73 13.22 -2.39
N HIS A 81 13.12 12.48 -1.46
CA HIS A 81 11.88 11.76 -1.75
C HIS A 81 10.71 12.69 -2.12
N PHE A 82 10.62 13.85 -1.47
CA PHE A 82 9.63 14.87 -1.80
C PHE A 82 9.87 15.45 -3.19
N SER A 83 11.13 15.69 -3.58
CA SER A 83 11.46 16.15 -4.93
C SER A 83 11.10 15.13 -6.00
N VAL A 84 11.34 13.84 -5.75
CA VAL A 84 10.93 12.75 -6.65
C VAL A 84 9.41 12.68 -6.76
N PHE A 85 8.68 12.84 -5.65
CA PHE A 85 7.23 12.90 -5.63
C PHE A 85 6.68 14.07 -6.46
N VAL A 86 7.23 15.27 -6.26
CA VAL A 86 6.86 16.47 -7.01
C VAL A 86 7.17 16.31 -8.50
N ALA A 87 8.31 15.71 -8.86
CA ALA A 87 8.66 15.45 -10.26
C ALA A 87 7.67 14.48 -10.94
N VAL A 88 7.27 13.40 -10.25
CA VAL A 88 6.28 12.43 -10.78
C VAL A 88 4.90 13.07 -10.93
N ILE A 89 4.43 13.80 -9.93
CA ILE A 89 3.13 14.50 -10.02
C ILE A 89 3.17 15.59 -11.09
N GLY A 90 4.24 16.38 -11.15
CA GLY A 90 4.42 17.41 -12.17
C GLY A 90 4.39 16.82 -13.58
N CYS A 91 5.04 15.67 -13.79
CA CYS A 91 4.98 14.94 -15.05
C CYS A 91 3.56 14.43 -15.38
N LEU A 92 2.84 13.89 -14.40
CA LEU A 92 1.46 13.44 -14.58
C LEU A 92 0.51 14.60 -14.95
N VAL A 93 0.61 15.73 -14.24
CA VAL A 93 -0.17 16.94 -14.51
C VAL A 93 0.18 17.49 -15.89
N TYR A 94 1.46 17.60 -16.22
CA TYR A 94 1.91 18.08 -17.53
C TYR A 94 1.40 17.18 -18.66
N SER A 95 1.46 15.86 -18.49
CA SER A 95 0.88 14.90 -19.43
C SER A 95 -0.63 15.06 -19.58
N SER A 96 -1.35 15.30 -18.50
CA SER A 96 -2.80 15.53 -18.53
C SER A 96 -3.15 16.81 -19.28
N ILE A 97 -2.45 17.91 -19.01
CA ILE A 97 -2.65 19.20 -19.71
C ILE A 97 -2.38 19.01 -21.19
N LEU A 98 -1.30 18.33 -21.56
CA LEU A 98 -0.93 18.15 -22.96
C LEU A 98 -2.03 17.42 -23.77
N THR A 99 -2.73 16.47 -23.16
CA THR A 99 -3.84 15.76 -23.85
C THR A 99 -5.04 16.64 -24.19
N VAL A 100 -5.20 17.79 -23.52
CA VAL A 100 -6.33 18.71 -23.75
C VAL A 100 -5.96 19.81 -24.75
N TYR A 101 -4.70 20.27 -24.74
CA TYR A 101 -4.33 21.52 -25.42
C TYR A 101 -3.55 21.35 -26.73
N VAL A 102 -2.82 20.25 -26.98
CA VAL A 102 -1.90 20.21 -28.14
C VAL A 102 -1.72 18.81 -28.74
N GLU A 103 -2.15 18.63 -30.01
CA GLU A 103 -1.89 17.44 -30.84
C GLU A 103 -0.42 17.28 -31.27
N GLN A 104 0.45 18.26 -30.99
CA GLN A 104 1.79 18.38 -31.59
C GLN A 104 2.98 18.42 -30.61
N SER A 105 2.80 18.36 -29.28
CA SER A 105 3.93 18.42 -28.32
C SER A 105 4.31 17.08 -27.65
N TYR A 106 3.92 15.95 -28.24
CA TYR A 106 4.30 14.62 -27.77
C TYR A 106 5.82 14.41 -27.67
N SER A 107 6.61 15.12 -28.48
CA SER A 107 8.08 15.04 -28.47
C SER A 107 8.69 15.53 -27.15
N ILE A 108 8.18 16.62 -26.56
CA ILE A 108 8.71 17.16 -25.29
C ILE A 108 8.36 16.21 -24.13
N LEU A 109 7.13 15.70 -24.14
CA LEU A 109 6.68 14.70 -23.17
C LEU A 109 7.56 13.45 -23.23
N PHE A 110 7.87 12.96 -24.43
CA PHE A 110 8.75 11.81 -24.61
C PHE A 110 10.14 12.02 -23.98
N TRP A 111 10.75 13.21 -24.16
CA TRP A 111 12.04 13.53 -23.56
C TRP A 111 11.99 13.58 -22.03
N ILE A 112 10.98 14.24 -21.46
CA ILE A 112 10.80 14.30 -19.99
C ILE A 112 10.62 12.88 -19.43
N GLU A 113 9.77 12.09 -20.08
CA GLU A 113 9.50 10.70 -19.70
C GLU A 113 10.76 9.82 -19.80
N PHE A 114 11.57 10.02 -20.83
CA PHE A 114 12.84 9.32 -21.01
C PHE A 114 13.86 9.66 -19.91
N VAL A 115 13.97 10.95 -19.54
CA VAL A 115 14.85 11.38 -18.44
C VAL A 115 14.40 10.77 -17.11
N LEU A 116 13.10 10.78 -16.83
CA LEU A 116 12.54 10.16 -15.62
C LEU A 116 12.78 8.65 -15.59
N PHE A 117 12.62 7.96 -16.73
CA PHE A 117 12.94 6.54 -16.86
C PHE A 117 14.40 6.24 -16.50
N ILE A 118 15.35 7.04 -17.01
CA ILE A 118 16.78 6.88 -16.69
C ILE A 118 17.02 7.08 -15.19
N LEU A 119 16.46 8.15 -14.61
CA LEU A 119 16.60 8.44 -13.18
C LEU A 119 16.08 7.29 -12.30
N PHE A 120 14.90 6.75 -12.59
CA PHE A 120 14.34 5.62 -11.85
C PHE A 120 15.10 4.32 -12.07
N SER A 121 15.61 4.09 -13.28
CA SER A 121 16.44 2.91 -13.58
C SER A 121 17.74 2.94 -12.78
N ILE A 122 18.41 4.10 -12.73
CA ILE A 122 19.61 4.30 -11.92
C ILE A 122 19.29 4.14 -10.43
N GLU A 123 18.21 4.77 -9.94
CA GLU A 123 17.80 4.64 -8.54
C GLU A 123 17.56 3.17 -8.16
N TYR A 124 16.85 2.42 -9.02
CA TYR A 124 16.58 0.99 -8.79
C TYR A 124 17.87 0.16 -8.75
N ILE A 125 18.79 0.36 -9.71
CA ILE A 125 20.08 -0.34 -9.74
C ILE A 125 20.89 -0.04 -8.48
N VAL A 126 20.99 1.23 -8.10
CA VAL A 126 21.70 1.67 -6.87
C VAL A 126 21.05 1.09 -5.63
N ARG A 127 19.71 0.98 -5.59
CA ARG A 127 18.98 0.38 -4.47
C ARG A 127 19.25 -1.12 -4.34
N VAL A 128 19.21 -1.86 -5.45
CA VAL A 128 19.53 -3.30 -5.46
C VAL A 128 21.00 -3.52 -5.10
N TRP A 129 21.92 -2.71 -5.64
CA TRP A 129 23.34 -2.80 -5.29
C TRP A 129 23.57 -2.52 -3.80
N SER A 130 22.96 -1.46 -3.26
CA SER A 130 23.11 -1.06 -1.85
C SER A 130 22.49 -2.06 -0.87
N SER A 131 21.46 -2.83 -1.28
CA SER A 131 20.84 -3.88 -0.46
C SER A 131 21.83 -4.94 0.05
N GLY A 132 22.93 -5.17 -0.68
CA GLY A 132 23.97 -6.14 -0.32
C GLY A 132 24.76 -5.81 0.96
N CYS A 133 24.54 -4.64 1.58
CA CYS A 133 25.08 -4.34 2.90
C CYS A 133 24.48 -5.25 3.99
N ARG A 134 23.21 -5.66 3.85
CA ARG A 134 22.53 -6.53 4.83
C ARG A 134 22.91 -7.98 4.59
N SER A 135 23.27 -8.70 5.66
CA SER A 135 23.60 -10.13 5.59
C SER A 135 22.49 -10.96 4.93
N LYS A 136 21.22 -10.60 5.14
CA LYS A 136 20.05 -11.25 4.52
C LYS A 136 20.02 -11.17 2.99
N TYR A 137 20.57 -10.10 2.41
CA TYR A 137 20.52 -9.83 0.96
C TYR A 137 21.89 -9.94 0.28
N ARG A 138 22.86 -10.60 0.94
CA ARG A 138 24.20 -10.80 0.40
C ARG A 138 24.21 -11.88 -0.69
N GLY A 139 25.06 -11.69 -1.71
CA GLY A 139 25.19 -12.62 -2.84
C GLY A 139 24.07 -12.49 -3.88
N ARG A 140 24.11 -13.33 -4.93
CA ARG A 140 23.15 -13.27 -6.05
C ARG A 140 21.73 -13.67 -5.61
N GLN A 141 21.61 -14.73 -4.81
CA GLN A 141 20.32 -15.20 -4.29
C GLN A 141 19.70 -14.20 -3.30
N GLY A 142 20.51 -13.57 -2.44
CA GLY A 142 20.04 -12.54 -1.50
C GLY A 142 19.50 -11.29 -2.21
N ARG A 143 20.14 -10.86 -3.30
CA ARG A 143 19.64 -9.75 -4.13
C ARG A 143 18.36 -10.11 -4.87
N LEU A 144 18.23 -11.34 -5.37
CA LEU A 144 16.98 -11.81 -5.98
C LEU A 144 15.83 -11.82 -4.97
N LEU A 145 16.09 -12.23 -3.73
CA LEU A 145 15.12 -12.15 -2.64
C LEU A 145 14.70 -10.70 -2.35
N PHE A 146 15.63 -9.74 -2.45
CA PHE A 146 15.31 -8.31 -2.33
C PHE A 146 14.41 -7.83 -3.47
N MET A 147 14.69 -8.20 -4.72
CA MET A 147 13.88 -7.86 -5.89
C MET A 147 12.44 -8.40 -5.81
N ARG A 148 12.21 -9.52 -5.10
CA ARG A 148 10.86 -10.11 -4.89
C ARG A 148 10.00 -9.36 -3.88
N LYS A 149 10.51 -8.30 -3.23
CA LYS A 149 9.69 -7.44 -2.36
C LYS A 149 8.68 -6.67 -3.24
N VAL A 150 7.42 -6.57 -2.81
CA VAL A 150 6.33 -5.92 -3.56
C VAL A 150 6.73 -4.57 -4.17
N MET A 151 7.41 -3.71 -3.39
CA MET A 151 7.91 -2.42 -3.89
C MET A 151 8.89 -2.58 -5.04
N CYS A 152 9.87 -3.47 -4.91
CA CYS A 152 10.87 -3.69 -5.95
C CYS A 152 10.24 -4.31 -7.21
N ILE A 153 9.17 -5.09 -7.06
CA ILE A 153 8.41 -5.62 -8.19
C ILE A 153 7.70 -4.49 -8.93
N VAL A 154 7.03 -3.56 -8.23
CA VAL A 154 6.38 -2.39 -8.86
C VAL A 154 7.39 -1.58 -9.67
N ASP A 155 8.56 -1.29 -9.09
CA ASP A 155 9.62 -0.53 -9.76
C ASP A 155 10.16 -1.26 -10.99
N LEU A 156 10.34 -2.57 -10.87
CA LEU A 156 10.78 -3.40 -11.97
C LEU A 156 9.74 -3.45 -13.09
N CYS A 157 8.44 -3.55 -12.77
CA CYS A 157 7.35 -3.50 -13.73
C CYS A 157 7.32 -2.16 -14.47
N VAL A 158 7.55 -1.04 -13.78
CA VAL A 158 7.68 0.28 -14.42
C VAL A 158 8.85 0.28 -15.41
N ILE A 159 10.05 -0.14 -14.99
CA ILE A 159 11.26 -0.13 -15.84
C ILE A 159 11.06 -1.03 -17.06
N ILE A 160 10.51 -2.22 -16.87
CA ILE A 160 10.20 -3.17 -17.97
C ILE A 160 9.18 -2.54 -18.93
N GLY A 161 8.10 -1.98 -18.39
CA GLY A 161 7.06 -1.34 -19.19
C GLY A 161 7.58 -0.18 -20.04
N TYR A 162 8.47 0.65 -19.48
CA TYR A 162 9.17 1.69 -20.24
C TYR A 162 10.09 1.14 -21.32
N THR A 163 10.82 0.06 -21.00
CA THR A 163 11.71 -0.58 -21.97
C THR A 163 10.93 -1.11 -23.16
N ILE A 164 9.79 -1.77 -22.92
CA ILE A 164 8.88 -2.26 -23.97
C ILE A 164 8.36 -1.07 -24.78
N LEU A 165 7.91 -0.01 -24.13
CA LEU A 165 7.39 1.19 -24.80
C LEU A 165 8.46 1.84 -25.70
N LEU A 166 9.70 1.95 -25.23
CA LEU A 166 10.83 2.46 -26.02
C LEU A 166 11.12 1.54 -27.22
N CYS A 167 11.15 0.22 -27.03
CA CYS A 167 11.35 -0.74 -28.12
C CYS A 167 10.25 -0.62 -29.21
N MET A 168 8.99 -0.43 -28.80
CA MET A 168 7.87 -0.23 -29.74
C MET A 168 7.90 1.14 -30.42
N GLY A 169 8.31 2.19 -29.69
CA GLY A 169 8.45 3.55 -30.24
C GLY A 169 9.59 3.67 -31.25
N LEU A 170 10.63 2.83 -31.14
CA LEU A 170 11.75 2.79 -32.10
C LEU A 170 11.39 2.07 -33.41
N THR A 171 10.45 1.13 -33.38
CA THR A 171 10.06 0.33 -34.56
C THR A 171 8.96 0.98 -35.40
N HIS A 172 8.09 1.80 -34.81
CA HIS A 172 7.01 2.47 -35.52
C HIS A 172 7.28 3.98 -35.64
N THR A 173 7.49 4.45 -36.86
CA THR A 173 7.72 5.88 -37.20
C THR A 173 6.50 6.79 -36.95
N GLN A 174 5.34 6.21 -36.62
CA GLN A 174 4.14 6.95 -36.26
C GLN A 174 3.76 6.63 -34.81
N PHE A 175 3.71 7.67 -33.97
CA PHE A 175 3.18 7.60 -32.62
C PHE A 175 1.70 7.20 -32.67
N ASN A 176 1.42 5.91 -32.56
CA ASN A 176 0.06 5.40 -32.53
C ASN A 176 -0.66 5.88 -31.26
N ILE A 177 -1.95 6.21 -31.38
CA ILE A 177 -2.86 6.53 -30.26
C ILE A 177 -2.80 5.46 -29.14
N GLN A 178 -2.48 4.22 -29.52
CA GLN A 178 -2.28 3.11 -28.59
C GLN A 178 -1.06 3.31 -27.66
N LEU A 179 0.05 3.86 -28.17
CA LEU A 179 1.26 4.14 -27.37
C LEU A 179 0.98 5.18 -26.29
N VAL A 180 0.16 6.20 -26.60
CA VAL A 180 -0.27 7.21 -25.63
C VAL A 180 -1.06 6.58 -24.48
N ARG A 181 -1.87 5.54 -24.74
CA ARG A 181 -2.58 4.81 -23.68
C ARG A 181 -1.63 4.06 -22.75
N TYR A 182 -0.60 3.41 -23.30
CA TYR A 182 0.40 2.70 -22.51
C TYR A 182 1.26 3.64 -21.66
N VAL A 183 1.65 4.81 -22.18
CA VAL A 183 2.34 5.86 -21.40
C VAL A 183 1.54 6.24 -20.15
N ARG A 184 0.22 6.41 -20.26
CA ARG A 184 -0.64 6.76 -19.11
C ARG A 184 -0.71 5.66 -18.06
N ILE A 185 -0.80 4.41 -18.48
CA ILE A 185 -0.76 3.27 -17.55
C ILE A 185 0.57 3.25 -16.79
N LEU A 186 1.69 3.50 -17.48
CA LEU A 186 3.00 3.59 -16.85
C LEU A 186 3.12 4.77 -15.87
N GLN A 187 2.45 5.90 -16.13
CA GLN A 187 2.39 7.05 -15.22
C GLN A 187 1.71 6.69 -13.91
N ILE A 188 0.59 5.98 -13.97
CA ILE A 188 -0.12 5.50 -12.79
C ILE A 188 0.78 4.52 -12.00
N LEU A 189 1.45 3.59 -12.69
CA LEU A 189 2.39 2.65 -12.05
C LEU A 189 3.57 3.36 -11.38
N ARG A 190 4.07 4.49 -11.92
CA ARG A 190 5.09 5.31 -11.28
C ARG A 190 4.57 6.09 -10.06
N PHE A 191 3.31 6.49 -10.05
CA PHE A 191 2.73 7.08 -8.85
C PHE A 191 2.69 6.06 -7.70
N LEU A 192 2.32 4.81 -8.00
CA LEU A 192 2.37 3.69 -7.05
C LEU A 192 3.79 3.44 -6.51
N HIS A 193 4.84 3.64 -7.32
CA HIS A 193 6.23 3.58 -6.85
C HIS A 193 6.50 4.58 -5.71
N VAL A 194 5.97 5.80 -5.80
CA VAL A 194 6.24 6.84 -4.81
C VAL A 194 5.61 6.52 -3.45
N ASP A 195 4.53 5.73 -3.39
CA ASP A 195 3.95 5.20 -2.15
C ASP A 195 4.75 4.02 -1.57
N ARG A 196 6.07 4.24 -1.47
CA ARG A 196 7.09 3.20 -1.29
C ARG A 196 7.10 2.54 0.08
N ARG A 197 6.29 2.98 1.05
CA ARG A 197 6.29 2.33 2.37
C ARG A 197 5.13 1.37 2.55
N LEU A 198 4.06 1.48 1.75
CA LEU A 198 2.77 0.83 2.00
C LEU A 198 2.37 0.97 3.49
N THR A 199 2.90 1.98 4.20
CA THR A 199 2.69 2.11 5.65
C THR A 199 1.25 2.51 5.88
N SER A 200 0.76 3.48 5.10
CA SER A 200 -0.65 3.87 5.09
C SER A 200 -1.55 2.68 4.77
N TRP A 201 -1.19 1.86 3.78
CA TRP A 201 -1.93 0.64 3.43
C TRP A 201 -1.90 -0.43 4.51
N ARG A 202 -0.78 -0.61 5.22
CA ARG A 202 -0.69 -1.53 6.36
C ARG A 202 -1.50 -1.03 7.55
N LEU A 203 -1.47 0.27 7.82
CA LEU A 203 -2.27 0.88 8.88
C LEU A 203 -3.76 0.76 8.56
N LEU A 204 -4.17 1.15 7.36
CA LEU A 204 -5.54 0.98 6.87
C LEU A 204 -5.97 -0.49 6.94
N GLY A 205 -5.12 -1.40 6.45
CA GLY A 205 -5.37 -2.84 6.51
C GLY A 205 -5.50 -3.36 7.95
N SER A 206 -4.70 -2.85 8.89
CA SER A 206 -4.82 -3.18 10.31
C SER A 206 -6.16 -2.74 10.88
N VAL A 207 -6.53 -1.48 10.67
CA VAL A 207 -7.80 -0.93 11.17
C VAL A 207 -9.00 -1.67 10.57
N VAL A 208 -8.97 -1.93 9.25
CA VAL A 208 -10.02 -2.71 8.57
C VAL A 208 -10.07 -4.13 9.10
N TYR A 209 -8.92 -4.76 9.37
CA TYR A 209 -8.87 -6.10 9.92
C TYR A 209 -9.44 -6.15 11.34
N ASP A 210 -9.14 -5.16 12.17
CA ASP A 210 -9.61 -5.06 13.55
C ASP A 210 -11.15 -4.89 13.59
N HIS A 211 -11.70 -4.07 12.70
CA HIS A 211 -13.15 -3.78 12.61
C HIS A 211 -13.89 -4.57 11.51
N ARG A 212 -13.32 -5.67 11.03
CA ARG A 212 -13.85 -6.40 9.86
C ARG A 212 -15.30 -6.88 10.03
N TYR A 213 -15.69 -7.31 11.23
CA TYR A 213 -17.05 -7.81 11.48
C TYR A 213 -18.09 -6.69 11.40
N GLU A 214 -17.78 -5.52 11.95
CA GLU A 214 -18.64 -4.33 11.90
C GLU A 214 -18.78 -3.82 10.45
N LEU A 215 -17.66 -3.78 9.72
CA LEU A 215 -17.64 -3.38 8.31
C LEU A 215 -18.44 -4.36 7.43
N ILE A 216 -18.26 -5.67 7.63
CA ILE A 216 -18.99 -6.69 6.87
C ILE A 216 -20.49 -6.64 7.19
N ALA A 217 -20.87 -6.49 8.47
CA ALA A 217 -22.27 -6.40 8.86
C ALA A 217 -22.96 -5.17 8.23
N THR A 218 -22.32 -4.01 8.28
CA THR A 218 -22.87 -2.78 7.67
C THR A 218 -22.98 -2.89 6.15
N LEU A 219 -21.94 -3.40 5.47
CA LEU A 219 -22.00 -3.66 4.02
C LEU A 219 -23.07 -4.68 3.65
N TYR A 220 -23.28 -5.71 4.47
CA TYR A 220 -24.31 -6.72 4.24
C TYR A 220 -25.73 -6.14 4.32
N PHE A 221 -26.04 -5.38 5.38
CA PHE A 221 -27.34 -4.72 5.49
C PHE A 221 -27.55 -3.67 4.40
N CYS A 222 -26.49 -2.92 4.06
CA CYS A 222 -26.48 -1.96 2.96
C CYS A 222 -26.80 -2.63 1.62
N PHE A 223 -26.15 -3.76 1.32
CA PHE A 223 -26.39 -4.52 0.09
C PHE A 223 -27.82 -5.08 0.01
N ILE A 224 -28.35 -5.66 1.09
CA ILE A 224 -29.74 -6.14 1.13
C ILE A 224 -30.72 -4.98 0.91
N PHE A 225 -30.55 -3.88 1.64
CA PHE A 225 -31.41 -2.72 1.52
C PHE A 225 -31.37 -2.15 0.09
N LEU A 226 -30.19 -2.06 -0.52
CA LEU A 226 -30.01 -1.62 -1.91
C LEU A 226 -30.80 -2.50 -2.89
N ILE A 227 -30.70 -3.84 -2.77
CA ILE A 227 -31.42 -4.75 -3.66
C ILE A 227 -32.94 -4.66 -3.45
N VAL A 228 -33.41 -4.59 -2.20
CA VAL A 228 -34.84 -4.46 -1.89
C VAL A 228 -35.40 -3.15 -2.44
N VAL A 229 -34.74 -2.02 -2.20
CA VAL A 229 -35.18 -0.72 -2.71
C VAL A 229 -35.15 -0.67 -4.23
N ALA A 230 -34.09 -1.17 -4.86
CA ALA A 230 -34.01 -1.25 -6.31
C ALA A 230 -35.16 -2.10 -6.89
N TYR A 231 -35.50 -3.22 -6.25
CA TYR A 231 -36.60 -4.06 -6.70
C TYR A 231 -37.97 -3.43 -6.49
N LEU A 232 -38.20 -2.77 -5.34
CA LEU A 232 -39.46 -2.06 -5.07
C LEU A 232 -39.69 -0.93 -6.07
N ILE A 233 -38.68 -0.10 -6.32
CA ILE A 233 -38.77 0.97 -7.32
C ILE A 233 -38.96 0.38 -8.71
N TRP A 234 -38.26 -0.70 -9.05
CA TRP A 234 -38.45 -1.35 -10.35
C TRP A 234 -39.88 -1.84 -10.53
N LEU A 235 -40.52 -2.38 -9.48
CA LEU A 235 -41.93 -2.78 -9.55
C LEU A 235 -42.88 -1.58 -9.70
N VAL A 236 -42.63 -0.48 -8.98
CA VAL A 236 -43.45 0.74 -9.05
C VAL A 236 -43.33 1.40 -10.42
N GLU A 237 -42.11 1.44 -10.96
CA GLU A 237 -41.79 2.16 -12.19
C GLU A 237 -42.07 1.34 -13.46
N LYS A 238 -42.06 0.01 -13.36
CA LYS A 238 -42.33 -0.88 -14.49
C LYS A 238 -43.79 -0.86 -14.95
N ASP A 239 -44.74 -0.53 -14.09
CA ASP A 239 -46.15 -0.51 -14.48
C ASP A 239 -46.46 0.77 -15.27
N GLU A 240 -46.44 0.60 -16.59
CA GLU A 240 -46.55 1.62 -17.64
C GLU A 240 -47.88 2.41 -17.59
N SER A 241 -47.79 3.67 -17.15
CA SER A 241 -48.63 4.76 -17.67
C SER A 241 -47.81 6.01 -17.94
N LYS A 242 -46.55 5.86 -18.38
CA LYS A 242 -45.65 6.98 -18.69
C LYS A 242 -45.64 7.26 -20.20
N PRO A 243 -45.68 8.54 -20.61
CA PRO A 243 -45.67 8.90 -22.02
C PRO A 243 -44.35 8.47 -22.70
N PRO A 244 -44.38 8.13 -24.00
CA PRO A 244 -43.18 7.71 -24.73
C PRO A 244 -42.14 8.84 -24.73
N GLY A 245 -41.03 8.62 -24.02
CA GLY A 245 -39.92 9.58 -23.87
C GLY A 245 -39.48 9.86 -22.42
N GLU A 246 -40.30 9.51 -21.43
CA GLU A 246 -40.00 9.73 -19.99
C GLU A 246 -39.67 8.44 -19.22
N ASP A 247 -39.68 7.30 -19.90
CA ASP A 247 -39.46 6.00 -19.27
C ASP A 247 -37.97 5.77 -19.00
N MET A 248 -37.50 6.13 -17.80
CA MET A 248 -36.07 6.10 -17.44
C MET A 248 -35.60 4.75 -16.87
N PHE A 249 -36.53 3.81 -16.65
CA PHE A 249 -36.29 2.51 -16.01
C PHE A 249 -36.66 1.32 -16.92
N HIS A 250 -35.95 1.15 -18.04
CA HIS A 250 -36.20 0.05 -18.97
C HIS A 250 -35.84 -1.34 -18.43
N SER A 251 -34.90 -1.42 -17.49
CA SER A 251 -34.42 -2.69 -16.92
C SER A 251 -34.21 -2.62 -15.42
N PHE A 252 -34.19 -3.78 -14.77
CA PHE A 252 -33.78 -3.86 -13.36
C PHE A 252 -32.36 -3.31 -13.14
N ALA A 253 -31.46 -3.45 -14.12
CA ALA A 253 -30.12 -2.87 -14.06
C ALA A 253 -30.13 -1.34 -14.01
N ASP A 254 -31.10 -0.70 -14.67
CA ASP A 254 -31.26 0.75 -14.65
C ASP A 254 -31.71 1.26 -13.28
N THR A 255 -32.61 0.52 -12.63
CA THR A 255 -33.07 0.82 -11.27
C THR A 255 -31.98 0.56 -10.24
N LEU A 256 -31.17 -0.49 -10.46
CA LEU A 256 -30.02 -0.82 -9.62
C LEU A 256 -28.94 0.28 -9.68
N TRP A 257 -28.64 0.82 -10.87
CA TRP A 257 -27.75 1.97 -11.03
C TRP A 257 -28.25 3.17 -10.23
N TRP A 258 -29.53 3.52 -10.37
CA TRP A 258 -30.15 4.61 -9.62
C TRP A 258 -30.06 4.39 -8.10
N ALA A 259 -30.34 3.17 -7.64
CA ALA A 259 -30.28 2.82 -6.22
C ALA A 259 -28.85 2.96 -5.67
N ILE A 260 -27.83 2.54 -6.43
CA ILE A 260 -26.41 2.73 -6.07
C ILE A 260 -26.06 4.21 -5.94
N VAL A 261 -26.41 5.03 -6.94
CA VAL A 261 -26.12 6.47 -6.99
C VAL A 261 -26.82 7.23 -5.86
N THR A 262 -28.06 6.86 -5.55
CA THR A 262 -28.87 7.46 -4.47
C THR A 262 -28.38 7.03 -3.09
N MET A 263 -28.09 5.75 -2.89
CA MET A 263 -27.54 5.23 -1.63
C MET A 263 -26.16 5.82 -1.33
N ALA A 264 -25.32 5.99 -2.36
CA ALA A 264 -24.03 6.66 -2.23
C ALA A 264 -24.16 8.18 -2.08
N THR A 265 -25.38 8.73 -2.06
CA THR A 265 -25.67 10.17 -1.96
C THR A 265 -25.03 11.02 -3.07
N ILE A 266 -24.76 10.44 -4.24
CA ILE A 266 -24.18 11.14 -5.40
C ILE A 266 -25.25 11.96 -6.12
N GLY A 267 -26.39 11.34 -6.43
CA GLY A 267 -27.57 12.01 -7.01
C GLY A 267 -27.32 12.72 -8.34
N TYR A 268 -26.88 12.01 -9.38
CA TYR A 268 -26.65 12.60 -10.71
C TYR A 268 -27.90 13.23 -11.34
N GLY A 269 -29.08 12.72 -11.04
CA GLY A 269 -30.36 13.18 -11.62
C GLY A 269 -30.63 12.68 -13.03
N ASP A 270 -29.79 11.77 -13.55
CA ASP A 270 -29.98 11.08 -14.85
C ASP A 270 -31.14 10.09 -14.84
N LYS A 271 -31.48 9.54 -13.67
CA LYS A 271 -32.66 8.70 -13.42
C LYS A 271 -33.31 9.15 -12.12
N CYS A 272 -34.63 9.28 -12.11
CA CYS A 272 -35.43 9.64 -10.95
C CYS A 272 -36.78 8.89 -11.05
N PRO A 273 -37.23 8.19 -9.99
CA PRO A 273 -38.59 7.67 -9.90
C PRO A 273 -39.61 8.82 -9.86
#